data_AF-A0A8H5EWI9-F1
#
_entry.id   AF-A0A8H5EWI9-F1
#
_cell.length_a   1.000
_cell.length_b   1.000
_cell.length_c   1.000
_cell.angle_alpha   90.00
_cell.angle_beta   90.00
_cell.angle_gamma   90.00
#
_symmetry.space_group_name_H-M   'P 1'
#
loop_
_entity.id
_entity.type
_entity.pdbx_description
1 polymer ?
#
loop_
_entity_poly.entity_id
_entity_poly.type
_entity_poly.pdbx_seq_one_letter_code
_entity_poly.pdbx_strand_id
1 'polypeptide(L)'
;MIASSNFLRVLMLPAFLGIASLATPVLNRDISSAVHSIQDMSTRSANTCADPSLSKTFFEGYDGLNTAHLMDLHYSLVNVDSVQASAPPLVIFQGAVFKAWPTQQPFTVPLFRLGAANNNDFVFMVGADAQTPPIVSGFGATGTPIIAWVYNTAVCGSVPLMSAVLAKQTDHYYTTDPDEHAGLLSLGWTDGGVVAFVLPLM
;
A
#
# COMPACT_ATOMS: atom_id res chain seq x y z
N MET A 1 -58.16 30.93 -14.67
CA MET A 1 -58.94 31.13 -13.42
C MET A 1 -57.92 31.31 -12.29
N ILE A 2 -57.53 32.56 -12.00
CA ILE A 2 -57.97 33.39 -10.86
C ILE A 2 -57.53 32.84 -9.48
N ALA A 3 -56.44 33.44 -8.98
CA ALA A 3 -56.19 34.06 -7.66
C ALA A 3 -56.69 33.45 -6.33
N SER A 4 -55.70 33.28 -5.42
CA SER A 4 -55.59 33.72 -4.01
C SER A 4 -56.72 33.50 -2.98
N SER A 5 -56.35 33.05 -1.78
CA SER A 5 -56.87 33.62 -0.52
C SER A 5 -55.94 33.38 0.69
N ASN A 6 -55.70 34.46 1.45
CA ASN A 6 -55.16 34.50 2.81
C ASN A 6 -56.28 34.27 3.83
N PHE A 7 -56.01 33.72 5.02
CA PHE A 7 -56.71 34.12 6.25
C PHE A 7 -55.94 33.81 7.56
N LEU A 8 -56.04 34.76 8.49
CA LEU A 8 -55.48 34.89 9.85
C LEU A 8 -56.37 34.21 10.93
N ARG A 9 -55.81 33.85 12.11
CA ARG A 9 -56.43 33.80 13.50
C ARG A 9 -55.42 33.13 14.47
N VAL A 10 -54.83 33.76 15.50
CA VAL A 10 -55.27 34.29 16.82
C VAL A 10 -55.84 33.25 17.81
N LEU A 11 -55.16 33.04 18.96
CA LEU A 11 -55.69 32.93 20.36
C LEU A 11 -54.52 32.61 21.34
N MET A 12 -54.16 33.45 22.33
CA MET A 12 -54.65 33.61 23.73
C MET A 12 -53.91 32.80 24.84
N LEU A 13 -53.69 33.53 25.94
CA LEU A 13 -53.02 33.28 27.23
C LEU A 13 -53.51 32.06 28.06
N PRO A 14 -52.78 31.64 29.11
CA PRO A 14 -53.11 32.12 30.47
C PRO A 14 -51.92 32.41 31.41
N ALA A 15 -52.18 33.31 32.36
CA ALA A 15 -51.39 33.57 33.55
C ALA A 15 -51.80 32.62 34.70
N PHE A 16 -50.84 32.20 35.53
CA PHE A 16 -51.10 31.63 36.86
C PHE A 16 -50.03 32.11 37.86
N LEU A 17 -50.50 32.74 38.95
CA LEU A 17 -49.76 33.03 40.19
C LEU A 17 -49.66 31.75 41.05
N GLY A 18 -48.55 31.58 41.79
CA GLY A 18 -48.46 30.51 42.80
C GLY A 18 -47.17 30.48 43.64
N ILE A 19 -47.17 31.24 44.74
CA ILE A 19 -46.65 31.00 46.11
C ILE A 19 -45.17 30.57 46.34
N ALA A 20 -44.54 31.30 47.26
CA ALA A 20 -43.17 31.17 47.76
C ALA A 20 -42.90 29.94 48.65
N SER A 21 -41.64 29.48 48.66
CA SER A 21 -41.04 28.70 49.76
C SER A 21 -39.58 29.08 49.95
N LEU A 22 -39.19 29.28 51.22
CA LEU A 22 -37.89 29.72 51.72
C LEU A 22 -36.89 28.55 51.76
N ALA A 23 -35.68 28.76 51.22
CA ALA A 23 -34.51 27.94 51.56
C ALA A 23 -33.24 28.81 51.51
N THR A 24 -32.46 28.76 52.59
CA THR A 24 -31.19 29.46 52.80
C THR A 24 -30.06 28.82 51.97
N PRO A 25 -29.09 29.60 51.45
CA PRO A 25 -27.91 29.02 50.82
C PRO A 25 -26.84 28.69 51.87
N VAL A 26 -26.57 27.40 52.10
CA VAL A 26 -25.33 26.93 52.70
C VAL A 26 -24.27 26.85 51.60
N LEU A 27 -23.22 27.67 51.70
CA LEU A 27 -22.04 27.57 50.84
C LEU A 27 -21.26 26.30 51.22
N ASN A 28 -21.46 25.22 50.48
CA ASN A 28 -20.61 24.04 50.57
C ASN A 28 -19.54 24.14 49.47
N ARG A 29 -18.28 24.32 49.87
CA ARG A 29 -17.13 24.24 48.97
C ARG A 29 -16.84 22.77 48.70
N ASP A 30 -17.20 22.28 47.52
CA ASP A 30 -16.78 20.96 47.06
C ASP A 30 -15.28 21.00 46.70
N ILE A 31 -14.47 20.39 47.57
CA ILE A 31 -13.11 19.99 47.24
C ILE A 31 -13.22 18.75 46.34
N SER A 32 -13.18 18.96 45.03
CA SER A 32 -13.08 17.88 44.06
C SER A 32 -11.70 17.21 44.23
N SER A 33 -11.68 16.04 44.87
CA SER A 33 -10.56 15.12 44.79
C SER A 33 -10.36 14.74 43.32
N ALA A 34 -9.25 15.19 42.74
CA ALA A 34 -8.80 14.75 41.43
C ALA A 34 -8.45 13.26 41.50
N VAL A 35 -9.45 12.40 41.25
CA VAL A 35 -9.23 11.03 40.80
C VAL A 35 -8.56 11.15 39.44
N HIS A 36 -7.26 10.88 39.39
CA HIS A 36 -6.51 10.75 38.13
C HIS A 36 -7.17 9.64 37.31
N SER A 37 -7.98 10.04 36.33
CA SER A 37 -8.55 9.14 35.34
C SER A 37 -7.41 8.56 34.51
N ILE A 38 -7.09 7.29 34.73
CA ILE A 38 -6.35 6.47 33.77
C ILE A 38 -7.32 6.11 32.64
N GLN A 39 -7.72 7.10 31.84
CA GLN A 39 -8.37 6.89 30.55
C GLN A 39 -8.07 8.08 29.66
N ASP A 40 -6.89 8.05 29.04
CA ASP A 40 -6.82 8.27 27.60
C ASP A 40 -5.60 7.53 27.04
N MET A 41 -5.59 6.21 27.21
CA MET A 41 -5.03 5.39 26.14
C MET A 41 -6.00 5.58 24.98
N SER A 42 -5.74 6.60 24.15
CA SER A 42 -6.23 6.68 22.78
C SER A 42 -6.25 5.25 22.28
N THR A 43 -7.45 4.76 21.97
CA THR A 43 -7.63 3.50 21.26
C THR A 43 -6.61 3.53 20.13
N ARG A 44 -5.54 2.72 20.24
CA ARG A 44 -4.63 2.54 19.11
C ARG A 44 -5.55 2.17 17.97
N SER A 45 -5.53 2.91 16.86
CA SER A 45 -6.23 2.45 15.67
C SER A 45 -5.86 0.98 15.52
N ALA A 46 -6.84 0.08 15.37
CA ALA A 46 -6.54 -1.33 15.16
C ALA A 46 -5.40 -1.40 14.14
N ASN A 47 -4.25 -1.99 14.50
CA ASN A 47 -3.04 -1.92 13.68
C ASN A 47 -3.41 -2.26 12.23
N THR A 48 -3.43 -1.26 11.34
CA THR A 48 -3.80 -1.41 9.93
C THR A 48 -2.60 -1.85 9.08
N CYS A 49 -1.60 -2.43 9.74
CA CYS A 49 -0.32 -2.80 9.15
C CYS A 49 -0.14 -4.30 9.25
N ALA A 50 0.16 -4.94 8.12
CA ALA A 50 0.80 -6.25 8.09
C ALA A 50 2.04 -6.30 9.01
N ASP A 51 2.30 -7.47 9.60
CA ASP A 51 3.37 -7.65 10.60
C ASP A 51 4.76 -7.61 9.94
N PRO A 52 5.58 -6.56 10.16
CA PRO A 52 6.88 -6.43 9.51
C PRO A 52 7.89 -7.50 9.93
N SER A 53 7.67 -8.21 11.06
CA SER A 53 8.54 -9.30 11.49
C SER A 53 8.46 -10.54 10.58
N LEU A 54 7.37 -10.68 9.83
CA LEU A 54 7.16 -11.76 8.86
C LEU A 54 7.70 -11.44 7.47
N SER A 55 8.12 -10.19 7.23
CA SER A 55 8.67 -9.78 5.94
C SER A 55 10.02 -10.44 5.65
N LYS A 56 10.31 -10.63 4.37
CA LYS A 56 11.56 -11.17 3.83
C LYS A 56 12.17 -10.17 2.85
N THR A 57 13.49 -10.24 2.72
CA THR A 57 14.23 -9.45 1.73
C THR A 57 14.04 -10.04 0.34
N PHE A 58 13.67 -9.19 -0.59
CA PHE A 58 13.61 -9.46 -2.02
C PHE A 58 14.85 -8.90 -2.70
N PHE A 59 15.30 -9.62 -3.71
CA PHE A 59 16.56 -9.38 -4.39
C PHE A 59 16.33 -9.22 -5.87
N GLU A 60 17.16 -8.39 -6.48
CA GLU A 60 17.24 -8.20 -7.90
C GLU A 60 18.27 -9.14 -8.52
N GLY A 61 17.88 -9.70 -9.65
CA GLY A 61 18.75 -10.41 -10.54
C GLY A 61 18.59 -9.90 -11.97
N TYR A 62 19.67 -9.94 -12.74
CA TYR A 62 19.68 -9.60 -14.15
C TYR A 62 19.88 -10.84 -15.01
N ASP A 63 18.94 -11.08 -15.91
CA ASP A 63 19.01 -12.13 -16.92
C ASP A 63 19.71 -11.62 -18.17
N GLY A 64 20.96 -12.04 -18.33
CA GLY A 64 21.80 -11.66 -19.48
C GLY A 64 21.43 -12.32 -20.80
N LEU A 65 20.66 -13.42 -20.79
CA LEU A 65 20.16 -14.07 -22.01
C LEU A 65 18.97 -13.28 -22.57
N ASN A 66 18.09 -12.85 -21.69
CA ASN A 66 16.84 -12.18 -22.05
C ASN A 66 16.94 -10.64 -22.02
N THR A 67 17.98 -10.09 -21.38
CA THR A 67 18.10 -8.65 -21.06
C THR A 67 16.90 -8.21 -20.23
N ALA A 68 16.70 -8.86 -19.08
CA ALA A 68 15.56 -8.63 -18.21
C ALA A 68 15.99 -8.55 -16.74
N HIS A 69 15.44 -7.60 -15.99
CA HIS A 69 15.54 -7.62 -14.53
C HIS A 69 14.38 -8.39 -13.91
N LEU A 70 14.68 -9.16 -12.87
CA LEU A 70 13.70 -9.88 -12.07
C LEU A 70 13.91 -9.63 -10.58
N MET A 71 12.81 -9.56 -9.85
CA MET A 71 12.80 -9.50 -8.39
C MET A 71 12.20 -10.79 -7.82
N ASP A 72 12.87 -11.39 -6.85
CA ASP A 72 12.37 -12.56 -6.14
C ASP A 72 13.08 -12.77 -4.79
N LEU A 73 12.66 -13.76 -4.02
CA LEU A 73 13.41 -14.24 -2.87
C LEU A 73 14.74 -14.84 -3.32
N HIS A 74 15.79 -14.67 -2.51
CA HIS A 74 17.13 -15.14 -2.86
C HIS A 74 17.17 -16.63 -3.24
N TYR A 75 16.49 -17.50 -2.48
CA TYR A 75 16.47 -18.93 -2.80
C TYR A 75 15.75 -19.24 -4.12
N SER A 76 14.82 -18.39 -4.57
CA SER A 76 14.13 -18.54 -5.85
C SER A 76 15.08 -18.25 -7.00
N LEU A 77 15.85 -17.15 -6.90
CA LEU A 77 16.90 -16.82 -7.87
C LEU A 77 17.96 -17.93 -7.97
N VAL A 78 18.46 -18.40 -6.83
CA VAL A 78 19.41 -19.53 -6.77
C VAL A 78 18.85 -20.80 -7.41
N ASN A 79 17.56 -21.11 -7.16
CA ASN A 79 16.91 -22.26 -7.77
C ASN A 79 16.82 -22.11 -9.29
N VAL A 80 16.43 -20.94 -9.79
CA VAL A 80 16.37 -20.66 -11.24
C VAL A 80 17.74 -20.90 -11.89
N ASP A 81 18.82 -20.36 -11.32
CA ASP A 81 20.18 -20.59 -11.80
C ASP A 81 20.60 -22.06 -11.79
N SER A 82 20.05 -22.86 -10.88
CA SER A 82 20.41 -24.27 -10.71
C SER A 82 19.64 -25.23 -11.62
N VAL A 83 18.36 -24.95 -11.88
CA VAL A 83 17.45 -25.88 -12.58
C VAL A 83 17.21 -25.53 -14.04
N GLN A 84 17.38 -24.26 -14.41
CA GLN A 84 17.32 -23.87 -15.82
C GLN A 84 18.71 -24.02 -16.43
N ALA A 85 18.92 -25.15 -17.12
CA ALA A 85 20.16 -25.39 -17.84
C ALA A 85 20.27 -24.39 -19.01
N SER A 86 21.04 -23.33 -18.83
CA SER A 86 21.55 -22.56 -19.96
C SER A 86 22.97 -22.06 -19.67
N ALA A 87 23.77 -22.00 -20.73
CA ALA A 87 25.05 -21.31 -20.72
C ALA A 87 24.87 -20.09 -21.64
N PRO A 88 25.18 -18.85 -21.20
CA PRO A 88 25.79 -18.37 -19.94
C PRO A 88 24.80 -18.21 -18.73
N PRO A 89 25.23 -17.80 -17.51
CA PRO A 89 24.36 -17.72 -16.33
C PRO A 89 23.08 -16.91 -16.57
N LEU A 90 21.97 -17.45 -16.07
CA LEU A 90 20.63 -16.90 -16.25
C LEU A 90 20.34 -15.73 -15.35
N VAL A 91 20.93 -15.64 -14.17
CA VAL A 91 20.68 -14.52 -13.25
C VAL A 91 21.98 -14.04 -12.62
N ILE A 92 22.34 -12.79 -12.89
CA ILE A 92 23.42 -12.08 -12.21
C ILE A 92 22.82 -11.34 -11.02
N PHE A 93 23.26 -11.70 -9.81
CA PHE A 93 22.79 -11.04 -8.59
C PHE A 93 23.21 -9.57 -8.53
N GLN A 94 22.25 -8.67 -8.35
CA GLN A 94 22.47 -7.22 -8.32
C GLN A 94 22.24 -6.58 -6.95
N GLY A 95 21.54 -7.27 -6.04
CA GLY A 95 21.45 -6.83 -4.65
C GLY A 95 20.08 -7.05 -4.03
N ALA A 96 19.94 -6.61 -2.77
CA ALA A 96 18.64 -6.51 -2.13
C ALA A 96 17.94 -5.23 -2.60
N VAL A 97 16.61 -5.25 -2.75
CA VAL A 97 15.83 -4.09 -3.24
C VAL A 97 14.83 -3.59 -2.21
N PHE A 98 14.08 -4.51 -1.59
CA PHE A 98 13.05 -4.17 -0.60
C PHE A 98 12.73 -5.36 0.31
N LYS A 99 11.88 -5.12 1.31
CA LYS A 99 11.24 -6.16 2.12
C LYS A 99 9.73 -6.22 1.85
N ALA A 100 9.20 -7.43 1.75
CA ALA A 100 7.76 -7.68 1.58
C ALA A 100 7.38 -9.06 2.15
N TRP A 101 6.12 -9.45 2.06
CA TRP A 101 5.65 -10.71 2.62
C TRP A 101 5.58 -11.82 1.57
N PRO A 102 6.12 -13.02 1.85
CA PRO A 102 6.02 -14.16 0.92
C PRO A 102 4.61 -14.79 0.92
N THR A 103 3.80 -14.48 1.92
CA THR A 103 2.41 -14.96 2.07
C THR A 103 1.49 -13.80 2.42
N GLN A 104 0.20 -13.96 2.12
CA GLN A 104 -0.79 -12.91 2.34
C GLN A 104 -0.82 -12.47 3.80
N GLN A 105 -0.78 -11.15 4.01
CA GLN A 105 -1.01 -10.51 5.29
C GLN A 105 -2.25 -9.61 5.22
N PRO A 106 -2.85 -9.24 6.37
CA PRO A 106 -3.88 -8.21 6.40
C PRO A 106 -3.44 -6.95 5.66
N PHE A 107 -4.34 -6.36 4.88
CA PHE A 107 -4.13 -5.10 4.14
C PHE A 107 -3.09 -5.15 3.01
N THR A 108 -2.67 -6.35 2.59
CA THR A 108 -1.77 -6.53 1.44
C THR A 108 -2.49 -7.02 0.20
N VAL A 109 -1.93 -6.67 -0.95
CA VAL A 109 -2.33 -7.14 -2.28
C VAL A 109 -1.18 -7.93 -2.91
N PRO A 110 -1.45 -8.87 -3.82
CA PRO A 110 -0.40 -9.63 -4.49
C PRO A 110 0.32 -8.78 -5.54
N LEU A 111 1.65 -8.90 -5.58
CA LEU A 111 2.52 -8.43 -6.64
C LEU A 111 2.83 -9.59 -7.58
N PHE A 112 2.35 -9.51 -8.82
CA PHE A 112 2.54 -10.53 -9.84
C PHE A 112 3.79 -10.25 -10.67
N ARG A 113 4.46 -11.29 -11.17
CA ARG A 113 5.54 -11.21 -12.18
C ARG A 113 5.01 -11.65 -13.54
N LEU A 114 4.58 -10.71 -14.37
CA LEU A 114 4.07 -11.00 -15.71
C LEU A 114 5.24 -11.11 -16.70
N GLY A 115 5.34 -12.23 -17.41
CA GLY A 115 6.35 -12.43 -18.45
C GLY A 115 5.89 -11.93 -19.82
N ALA A 116 6.80 -11.35 -20.59
CA ALA A 116 6.54 -11.01 -21.99
C ALA A 116 6.27 -12.28 -22.82
N ALA A 117 5.50 -12.19 -23.90
CA ALA A 117 5.13 -13.35 -24.73
C ALA A 117 6.33 -14.11 -25.34
N ASN A 118 7.45 -13.43 -25.52
CA ASN A 118 8.73 -13.95 -26.00
C ASN A 118 9.76 -14.19 -24.87
N ASN A 119 9.32 -14.14 -23.61
CA ASN A 119 10.14 -14.36 -22.39
C ASN A 119 11.38 -13.45 -22.27
N ASN A 120 11.42 -12.31 -22.95
CA ASN A 120 12.58 -11.42 -22.92
C ASN A 120 12.51 -10.34 -21.83
N ASP A 121 11.42 -10.28 -21.06
CA ASP A 121 11.20 -9.21 -20.07
C ASP A 121 10.17 -9.63 -19.03
N PHE A 122 10.21 -8.97 -17.88
CA PHE A 122 9.25 -9.12 -16.79
C PHE A 122 8.72 -7.77 -16.32
N VAL A 123 7.40 -7.68 -16.16
CA VAL A 123 6.77 -6.56 -15.46
C VAL A 123 6.14 -7.00 -14.15
N PHE A 124 6.26 -6.12 -13.16
CA PHE A 124 5.72 -6.35 -11.82
C PHE A 124 4.56 -5.41 -11.56
N MET A 125 3.40 -5.98 -11.25
CA MET A 125 2.18 -5.20 -11.06
C MET A 125 1.26 -5.82 -10.01
N VAL A 126 0.62 -4.97 -9.23
CA VAL A 126 -0.36 -5.40 -8.23
C VAL A 126 -1.64 -5.88 -8.90
N GLY A 127 -2.18 -7.01 -8.42
CA GLY A 127 -3.54 -7.45 -8.75
C GLY A 127 -4.52 -7.14 -7.62
N ALA A 128 -5.82 -7.26 -7.90
CA ALA A 128 -6.86 -7.04 -6.90
C ALA A 128 -6.86 -8.14 -5.82
N ASP A 129 -6.59 -9.38 -6.23
CA ASP A 129 -6.54 -10.57 -5.39
C ASP A 129 -5.63 -11.64 -6.03
N ALA A 130 -5.40 -12.75 -5.32
CA ALA A 130 -4.50 -13.81 -5.78
C ALA A 130 -5.02 -14.60 -6.99
N GLN A 131 -6.29 -14.44 -7.36
CA GLN A 131 -6.93 -15.15 -8.46
C GLN A 131 -7.04 -14.29 -9.72
N THR A 132 -6.78 -12.98 -9.60
CA THR A 132 -7.01 -11.99 -10.65
C THR A 132 -5.71 -11.22 -10.96
N PRO A 133 -4.81 -11.79 -11.78
CA PRO A 133 -3.62 -11.09 -12.25
C PRO A 133 -3.99 -9.86 -13.07
N PRO A 134 -3.20 -8.78 -13.00
CA PRO A 134 -3.43 -7.60 -13.83
C PRO A 134 -3.18 -7.90 -15.32
N ILE A 135 -3.88 -7.17 -16.19
CA ILE A 135 -3.72 -7.28 -17.65
C ILE A 135 -2.81 -6.14 -18.12
N VAL A 136 -1.65 -6.50 -18.67
CA VAL A 136 -0.67 -5.56 -19.23
C VAL A 136 -0.42 -5.92 -20.68
N SER A 137 -0.53 -4.95 -21.57
CA SER A 137 -0.32 -5.19 -23.01
C SER A 137 1.08 -5.74 -23.27
N GLY A 138 1.19 -6.86 -24.00
CA GLY A 138 2.46 -7.53 -24.28
C GLY A 138 2.93 -8.53 -23.23
N PHE A 139 2.28 -8.60 -22.06
CA PHE A 139 2.66 -9.48 -20.96
C PHE A 139 1.54 -10.46 -20.59
N GLY A 140 1.90 -11.71 -20.34
CA GLY A 140 0.98 -12.80 -20.06
C GLY A 140 0.44 -12.79 -18.63
N ALA A 141 -0.88 -12.76 -18.47
CA ALA A 141 -1.57 -12.86 -17.19
C ALA A 141 -1.80 -14.30 -16.70
N THR A 142 -1.94 -15.28 -17.61
CA THR A 142 -2.28 -16.66 -17.23
C THR A 142 -1.06 -17.40 -16.67
N GLY A 143 -1.19 -17.96 -15.46
CA GLY A 143 -0.13 -18.78 -14.85
C GLY A 143 1.07 -17.98 -14.33
N THR A 144 0.94 -16.65 -14.22
CA THR A 144 1.97 -15.78 -13.63
C THR A 144 2.09 -16.00 -12.11
N PRO A 145 3.31 -16.09 -11.57
CA PRO A 145 3.51 -16.25 -10.13
C PRO A 145 3.26 -14.93 -9.39
N ILE A 146 2.69 -15.05 -8.18
CA ILE A 146 2.76 -14.02 -7.16
C ILE A 146 4.15 -14.11 -6.53
N ILE A 147 4.94 -13.05 -6.62
CA ILE A 147 6.28 -13.02 -6.03
C ILE A 147 6.24 -12.49 -4.59
N ALA A 148 5.34 -11.55 -4.29
CA ALA A 148 5.27 -10.89 -3.00
C ALA A 148 3.85 -10.44 -2.69
N TRP A 149 3.60 -10.17 -1.41
CA TRP A 149 2.45 -9.45 -0.92
C TRP A 149 2.92 -8.09 -0.42
N VAL A 150 2.28 -7.02 -0.88
CA VAL A 150 2.73 -5.63 -0.74
C VAL A 150 1.55 -4.71 -0.38
N TYR A 151 1.80 -3.46 -0.01
CA TYR A 151 0.74 -2.47 0.11
C TYR A 151 0.44 -1.84 -1.26
N ASN A 152 -0.82 -1.51 -1.53
CA ASN A 152 -1.18 -0.74 -2.74
C ASN A 152 -1.07 0.78 -2.56
N THR A 153 -0.90 1.25 -1.32
CA THR A 153 -0.88 2.66 -0.93
C THR A 153 0.25 2.90 0.09
N ALA A 154 0.68 4.16 0.21
CA ALA A 154 1.70 4.59 1.15
C ALA A 154 1.18 4.56 2.60
N VAL A 155 1.39 3.45 3.30
CA VAL A 155 0.94 3.21 4.68
C VAL A 155 2.04 2.52 5.47
N CYS A 156 2.00 2.60 6.80
CA CYS A 156 2.87 1.78 7.67
C CYS A 156 4.38 1.97 7.43
N GLY A 157 4.79 3.17 6.98
CA GLY A 157 6.19 3.47 6.67
C GLY A 157 6.69 2.82 5.38
N SER A 158 5.78 2.38 4.50
CA SER A 158 6.14 1.88 3.20
C SER A 158 6.69 2.97 2.29
N VAL A 159 7.55 2.56 1.37
CA VAL A 159 8.19 3.40 0.34
C VAL A 159 7.72 2.94 -1.05
N PRO A 160 7.68 3.83 -2.05
CA PRO A 160 7.28 3.45 -3.39
C PRO A 160 8.31 2.48 -4.01
N LEU A 161 7.84 1.44 -4.67
CA LEU A 161 8.61 0.66 -5.64
C LEU A 161 8.38 1.30 -7.01
N MET A 162 9.39 2.00 -7.51
CA MET A 162 9.35 2.80 -8.73
C MET A 162 9.87 1.99 -9.91
N SER A 163 9.18 2.06 -11.04
CA SER A 163 9.59 1.43 -12.29
C SER A 163 10.32 2.42 -13.19
N ALA A 164 11.44 2.00 -13.76
CA ALA A 164 12.09 2.66 -14.88
C ALA A 164 12.05 1.73 -16.10
N VAL A 165 11.77 2.27 -17.28
CA VAL A 165 11.56 1.49 -18.51
C VAL A 165 12.56 1.87 -19.59
N LEU A 166 13.27 0.89 -20.13
CA LEU A 166 14.15 1.04 -21.28
C LEU A 166 13.56 0.36 -22.51
N ALA A 167 12.54 0.98 -23.11
CA ALA A 167 11.76 0.40 -24.19
C ALA A 167 12.60 -0.10 -25.38
N LYS A 168 13.73 0.55 -25.68
CA LYS A 168 14.64 0.14 -26.76
C LYS A 168 15.21 -1.27 -26.55
N GLN A 169 15.45 -1.64 -25.30
CA GLN A 169 16.00 -2.94 -24.90
C GLN A 169 14.92 -3.87 -24.35
N THR A 170 13.65 -3.43 -24.35
CA THR A 170 12.52 -4.14 -23.75
C THR A 170 12.82 -4.59 -22.32
N ASP A 171 13.32 -3.68 -21.48
CA ASP A 171 13.74 -3.99 -20.10
C ASP A 171 13.05 -3.04 -19.12
N HIS A 172 12.70 -3.58 -17.94
CA HIS A 172 12.13 -2.85 -16.83
C HIS A 172 12.99 -3.02 -15.58
N TYR A 173 13.31 -1.91 -14.94
CA TYR A 173 14.05 -1.85 -13.69
C TYR A 173 13.15 -1.35 -12.55
N TYR A 174 13.41 -1.80 -11.31
CA TYR A 174 12.58 -1.46 -10.16
C TYR A 174 13.42 -1.13 -8.94
N THR A 175 13.18 0.04 -8.35
CA THR A 175 13.94 0.49 -7.19
C THR A 175 13.08 1.22 -6.17
N THR A 176 13.53 1.21 -4.93
CA THR A 176 12.98 2.06 -3.86
C THR A 176 13.82 3.32 -3.61
N ASP A 177 14.99 3.42 -4.26
CA ASP A 177 15.88 4.58 -4.18
C ASP A 177 15.49 5.65 -5.22
N PRO A 178 15.03 6.83 -4.80
CA PRO A 178 14.66 7.90 -5.73
C PRO A 178 15.87 8.47 -6.51
N ASP A 179 17.08 8.42 -5.95
CA ASP A 179 18.28 8.93 -6.62
C ASP A 179 18.73 7.96 -7.73
N GLU A 180 18.61 6.64 -7.51
CA GLU A 180 18.84 5.63 -8.54
C GLU A 180 17.83 5.74 -9.68
N HIS A 181 16.55 5.87 -9.34
CA HIS A 181 15.48 6.07 -10.32
C HIS A 181 15.73 7.32 -11.16
N ALA A 182 15.99 8.46 -10.53
CA ALA A 182 16.34 9.70 -11.22
C ALA A 182 17.60 9.56 -12.08
N GLY A 183 18.60 8.81 -11.60
CA GLY A 183 19.81 8.46 -12.35
C GLY A 183 19.49 7.72 -13.64
N LEU A 184 18.66 6.68 -13.60
CA LEU A 184 18.23 5.95 -14.79
C LEU A 184 17.46 6.84 -15.77
N LEU A 185 16.56 7.69 -15.28
CA LEU A 185 15.84 8.64 -16.14
C LEU A 185 16.80 9.58 -16.87
N SER A 186 17.87 10.04 -16.20
CA SER A 186 18.91 10.87 -16.81
C SER A 186 19.70 10.16 -17.92
N LEU A 187 19.75 8.83 -17.87
CA LEU A 187 20.39 7.96 -18.87
C LEU A 187 19.44 7.59 -20.04
N GLY A 188 18.23 8.15 -20.08
CA GLY A 188 17.26 7.93 -21.16
C GLY A 188 16.25 6.82 -20.91
N TRP A 189 16.16 6.31 -19.68
CA TRP A 189 15.02 5.50 -19.26
C TRP A 189 13.77 6.37 -19.10
N THR A 190 12.60 5.76 -19.25
CA THR A 190 11.31 6.43 -19.06
C THR A 190 10.72 6.04 -17.71
N ASP A 191 10.05 6.97 -17.04
CA ASP A 191 9.36 6.70 -15.79
C ASP A 191 8.14 5.79 -16.02
N GLY A 192 8.15 4.61 -15.40
CA GLY A 192 7.04 3.65 -15.38
C GLY A 192 6.06 3.86 -14.23
N GLY A 193 6.36 4.79 -13.32
CA GLY A 193 5.55 5.10 -12.15
C GLY A 193 5.75 4.14 -10.98
N VAL A 194 4.90 4.28 -9.97
CA VAL A 194 4.91 3.43 -8.76
C VAL A 194 4.05 2.20 -8.97
N VAL A 195 4.65 1.02 -8.84
CA VAL A 195 3.93 -0.26 -9.06
C VAL A 195 3.41 -0.88 -7.77
N ALA A 196 4.01 -0.54 -6.63
CA ALA A 196 3.65 -1.05 -5.31
C ALA A 196 4.24 -0.15 -4.21
N PHE A 197 3.82 -0.37 -2.96
CA PHE A 197 4.48 0.18 -1.78
C PHE A 197 5.00 -0.95 -0.89
N VAL A 198 6.30 -0.89 -0.59
CA VAL A 198 7.06 -1.97 0.05
C VAL A 198 7.78 -1.47 1.31
N LEU A 199 8.29 -2.38 2.13
CA LEU A 199 9.10 -1.98 3.30
C LEU A 199 10.54 -1.71 2.86
N PRO A 200 11.21 -0.67 3.39
CA PRO A 200 12.59 -0.37 3.06
C PRO A 200 13.55 -1.45 3.60
N LEU A 201 14.74 -1.53 2.99
CA LEU A 201 15.90 -2.22 3.56
C LEU A 201 16.42 -1.33 4.69
N MET A 202 16.31 -1.79 5.94
CA MET A 202 16.80 -1.05 7.11
C MET A 202 18.32 -1.14 7.24
#